data_AF-A0A6J8AYN0-F1
#
_entry.id   AF-A0A6J8AYN0-F1
#
_cell.length_a   1.000
_cell.length_b   1.000
_cell.length_c   1.000
_cell.angle_alpha   90.00
_cell.angle_beta   90.00
_cell.angle_gamma   90.00
#
_symmetry.space_group_name_H-M   'P 1'
#
loop_
_entity.id
_entity.type
_entity.pdbx_description
1 polymer ?
#
loop_
_entity_poly.entity_id
_entity_poly.type
_entity_poly.pdbx_seq_one_letter_code
_entity_poly.pdbx_strand_id
1 'polypeptide(L)'
;MDKEMYTSMATLSPPNLVIDRGIALHKMIRLITMGLGGEGYLTFMGNEFGHPEWLDFPRIGNDESYHYCRRQYYLADDPNLKYKYLNQFDKAMMHLEKKYNFLSHGQNYISRKHQGDKLVVFDRADKLVFVFNFHPNNSYTDYKIGVNIPGKYKIVLDSDAEEFGGHKRLDHNTDFFTANDPWDNRRCSLMVYIPCRTAFVLAKVD
;
A
#
# COMPACT_ATOMS: atom_id res chain seq x y z
N MET A 1 -3.37 15.52 -3.82
CA MET A 1 -3.06 16.22 -2.55
C MET A 1 -2.82 17.68 -2.86
N ASP A 2 -2.05 18.00 -3.91
CA ASP A 2 -2.01 19.36 -4.49
C ASP A 2 -1.71 20.42 -3.40
N LYS A 3 -2.38 21.57 -3.39
CA LYS A 3 -2.14 22.64 -2.42
C LYS A 3 -2.34 22.26 -0.95
N GLU A 4 -3.16 21.24 -0.67
CA GLU A 4 -3.40 20.76 0.71
C GLU A 4 -2.11 20.19 1.35
N MET A 5 -1.12 19.80 0.53
CA MET A 5 0.17 19.31 1.03
C MET A 5 0.91 20.36 1.87
N TYR A 6 0.69 21.64 1.59
CA TYR A 6 1.39 22.74 2.25
C TYR A 6 0.74 23.15 3.59
N THR A 7 -0.50 22.73 3.86
CA THR A 7 -1.28 23.17 5.03
C THR A 7 -1.75 22.02 5.92
N SER A 8 -1.90 20.81 5.37
CA SER A 8 -2.57 19.68 6.04
C SER A 8 -1.65 18.48 6.29
N MET A 9 -0.34 18.63 6.02
CA MET A 9 0.68 17.59 6.24
C MET A 9 1.31 17.59 7.63
N ALA A 10 1.00 18.57 8.50
CA ALA A 10 1.40 18.45 9.91
C ALA A 10 0.56 17.38 10.60
N THR A 11 1.17 16.62 11.52
CA THR A 11 0.49 15.58 12.30
C THR A 11 -0.57 16.15 13.23
N LEU A 12 -0.40 17.40 13.67
CA LEU A 12 -1.34 18.14 14.51
C LEU A 12 -2.41 18.91 13.72
N SER A 13 -2.33 18.94 12.39
CA SER A 13 -3.38 19.56 11.57
C SER A 13 -4.71 18.82 11.77
N PRO A 14 -5.86 19.53 11.73
CA PRO A 14 -7.17 18.89 11.74
C PRO A 14 -7.31 17.82 10.64
N PRO A 15 -8.18 16.81 10.84
CA PRO A 15 -8.44 15.79 9.83
C PRO A 15 -8.80 16.40 8.46
N ASN A 16 -8.22 15.86 7.39
CA ASN A 16 -8.41 16.36 6.04
C ASN A 16 -8.56 15.19 5.07
N LEU A 17 -9.79 14.99 4.58
CA LEU A 17 -10.14 13.87 3.71
C LEU A 17 -9.34 13.82 2.41
N VAL A 18 -8.84 14.96 1.92
CA VAL A 18 -8.01 15.01 0.70
C VAL A 18 -6.62 14.45 0.99
N ILE A 19 -6.04 14.78 2.15
CA ILE A 19 -4.75 14.22 2.59
C ILE A 19 -4.89 12.74 2.94
N ASP A 20 -5.92 12.36 3.70
CA ASP A 20 -6.15 10.96 4.09
C ASP A 20 -6.30 10.07 2.85
N ARG A 21 -7.09 10.52 1.86
CA ARG A 21 -7.19 9.87 0.54
C ARG A 21 -5.84 9.76 -0.15
N GLY A 22 -5.07 10.85 -0.15
CA GLY A 22 -3.79 10.92 -0.84
C GLY A 22 -2.75 9.97 -0.26
N ILE A 23 -2.62 9.95 1.06
CA ILE A 23 -1.70 9.06 1.79
C ILE A 23 -2.08 7.60 1.53
N ALA A 24 -3.35 7.25 1.67
CA ALA A 24 -3.84 5.89 1.43
C ALA A 24 -3.54 5.44 0.00
N LEU A 25 -3.95 6.22 -1.01
CA LEU A 25 -3.76 5.87 -2.41
C LEU A 25 -2.27 5.84 -2.82
N HIS A 26 -1.44 6.73 -2.28
CA HIS A 26 0.00 6.71 -2.58
C HIS A 26 0.65 5.38 -2.17
N LYS A 27 0.35 4.90 -0.96
CA LYS A 27 0.80 3.59 -0.47
C LYS A 27 0.28 2.45 -1.34
N MET A 28 -1.03 2.44 -1.62
CA MET A 28 -1.66 1.38 -2.42
C MET A 28 -1.13 1.31 -3.85
N ILE A 29 -0.93 2.45 -4.51
CA ILE A 29 -0.40 2.51 -5.88
C ILE A 29 1.03 1.94 -5.92
N ARG A 30 1.90 2.35 -4.99
CA ARG A 30 3.27 1.79 -4.90
C ARG A 30 3.25 0.27 -4.68
N LEU A 31 2.43 -0.19 -3.73
CA LEU A 31 2.37 -1.61 -3.38
C LEU A 31 1.81 -2.46 -4.53
N ILE A 32 0.77 -2.02 -5.24
CA ILE A 32 0.25 -2.78 -6.38
C ILE A 32 1.24 -2.78 -7.55
N THR A 33 1.94 -1.67 -7.80
CA THR A 33 3.00 -1.62 -8.82
C THR A 33 4.14 -2.59 -8.49
N MET A 34 4.63 -2.61 -7.24
CA MET A 34 5.65 -3.57 -6.83
C MET A 34 5.13 -5.02 -6.83
N GLY A 35 3.93 -5.22 -6.28
CA GLY A 35 3.31 -6.52 -6.07
C GLY A 35 2.77 -7.18 -7.33
N LEU A 36 2.50 -6.45 -8.40
CA LEU A 36 1.89 -6.99 -9.63
C LEU A 36 2.57 -6.54 -10.94
N GLY A 37 3.41 -5.50 -10.91
CA GLY A 37 3.88 -4.82 -12.13
C GLY A 37 5.08 -5.45 -12.86
N GLY A 38 5.83 -6.35 -12.23
CA GLY A 38 6.97 -7.03 -12.86
C GLY A 38 7.95 -7.66 -11.87
N GLU A 39 9.14 -7.97 -12.35
CA GLU A 39 10.20 -8.73 -11.66
C GLU A 39 11.23 -7.84 -10.95
N GLY A 40 11.02 -6.53 -10.97
CA GLY A 40 11.86 -5.53 -10.32
C GLY A 40 11.05 -4.31 -9.91
N TYR A 41 11.59 -3.53 -8.97
CA TYR A 41 10.97 -2.30 -8.50
C TYR A 41 11.98 -1.16 -8.51
N LEU A 42 11.53 0.02 -8.93
CA LEU A 42 12.35 1.23 -8.98
C LEU A 42 11.57 2.38 -8.35
N THR A 43 12.27 3.20 -7.58
CA THR A 43 11.77 4.46 -7.05
C THR A 43 12.78 5.56 -7.34
N PHE A 44 12.30 6.69 -7.84
CA PHE A 44 13.10 7.90 -7.98
C PHE A 44 13.18 8.64 -6.65
N MET A 45 14.37 9.16 -6.31
CA MET A 45 14.65 9.82 -5.04
C MET A 45 13.59 10.86 -4.64
N GLY A 46 13.07 10.74 -3.42
CA GLY A 46 12.03 11.57 -2.85
C GLY A 46 10.61 11.00 -3.00
N ASN A 47 10.36 10.16 -4.01
CA ASN A 47 9.01 9.63 -4.23
C ASN A 47 8.63 8.61 -3.16
N GLU A 48 9.58 7.96 -2.49
CA GLU A 48 9.37 7.04 -1.36
C GLU A 48 8.55 7.66 -0.24
N PHE A 49 8.75 8.95 0.03
CA PHE A 49 8.01 9.69 1.04
C PHE A 49 7.00 10.68 0.45
N GLY A 50 6.73 10.63 -0.86
CA GLY A 50 5.80 11.54 -1.52
C GLY A 50 6.25 13.00 -1.48
N HIS A 51 7.52 13.25 -1.83
CA HIS A 51 8.11 14.60 -1.88
C HIS A 51 7.18 15.59 -2.61
N PRO A 52 6.91 16.78 -2.03
CA PRO A 52 6.03 17.78 -2.63
C PRO A 52 6.65 18.41 -3.89
N GLU A 53 5.91 19.33 -4.51
CA GLU A 53 6.37 20.14 -5.65
C GLU A 53 6.77 19.26 -6.86
N TRP A 54 7.79 19.69 -7.62
CA TRP A 54 8.34 19.02 -8.78
C TRP A 54 9.86 19.26 -8.85
N LEU A 55 10.55 18.55 -9.74
CA LEU A 55 11.97 18.78 -10.04
C LEU A 55 12.05 19.66 -11.29
N ASP A 56 12.72 20.80 -11.21
CA ASP A 56 13.02 21.67 -12.36
C ASP A 56 14.48 22.12 -12.29
N PHE A 57 15.21 21.94 -13.39
CA PHE A 57 16.61 22.33 -13.49
C PHE A 57 16.73 23.81 -13.88
N PRO A 58 17.84 24.49 -13.52
CA PRO A 58 18.14 25.84 -13.99
C PRO A 58 18.11 25.93 -15.51
N ARG A 59 17.31 26.86 -16.04
CA ARG A 59 17.17 27.15 -17.48
C ARG A 59 16.62 28.56 -17.69
N ILE A 60 16.72 29.07 -18.90
CA ILE A 60 16.21 30.41 -19.26
C ILE A 60 14.73 30.60 -18.86
N GLY A 61 13.91 29.57 -19.06
CA GLY A 61 12.48 29.64 -18.73
C GLY A 61 12.14 29.57 -17.23
N ASN A 62 13.13 29.58 -16.33
CA ASN A 62 12.96 29.74 -14.90
C ASN A 62 14.05 30.63 -14.26
N ASP A 63 14.62 31.54 -15.04
CA ASP A 63 15.68 32.48 -14.62
C ASP A 63 16.86 31.78 -13.94
N GLU A 64 17.28 30.64 -14.50
CA GLU A 64 18.41 29.84 -14.00
C GLU A 64 18.24 29.44 -12.52
N SER A 65 16.99 29.27 -12.08
CA SER A 65 16.65 29.00 -10.68
C SER A 65 17.00 27.58 -10.26
N TYR A 66 17.64 27.47 -9.09
CA TYR A 66 17.89 26.21 -8.40
C TYR A 66 16.80 25.87 -7.37
N HIS A 67 15.75 26.68 -7.26
CA HIS A 67 14.74 26.55 -6.20
C HIS A 67 14.07 25.16 -6.17
N TYR A 68 13.77 24.58 -7.33
CA TYR A 68 13.17 23.24 -7.46
C TYR A 68 14.20 22.14 -7.76
N CYS A 69 15.47 22.50 -7.97
CA CYS A 69 16.56 21.55 -8.27
C CYS A 69 17.18 20.98 -6.97
N ARG A 70 16.34 20.48 -6.07
CA ARG A 70 16.76 20.01 -4.73
C ARG A 70 15.89 18.88 -4.19
N ARG A 71 16.32 18.30 -3.07
CA ARG A 71 15.55 17.34 -2.28
C ARG A 71 15.40 17.81 -0.85
N GLN A 72 14.17 17.79 -0.36
CA GLN A 72 13.76 18.22 0.99
C GLN A 72 13.71 17.02 1.93
N TYR A 73 14.84 16.31 2.12
CA TYR A 73 14.87 15.07 2.91
C TYR A 73 14.39 15.24 4.35
N TYR A 74 14.60 16.43 4.94
CA TYR A 74 14.11 16.77 6.27
C TYR A 74 12.59 16.58 6.44
N LEU A 75 11.80 16.63 5.35
CA LEU A 75 10.36 16.40 5.42
C LEU A 75 10.01 14.98 5.88
N ALA A 76 10.81 14.00 5.47
CA ALA A 76 10.63 12.60 5.85
C ALA A 76 11.12 12.30 7.27
N ASP A 77 12.11 13.07 7.74
CA ASP A 77 12.73 12.93 9.06
C ASP A 77 11.96 13.66 10.16
N ASP A 78 11.20 14.71 9.84
CA ASP A 78 10.46 15.49 10.82
C ASP A 78 9.28 14.68 11.42
N PRO A 79 9.30 14.37 12.73
CA PRO A 79 8.24 13.61 13.38
C PRO A 79 6.90 14.36 13.41
N ASN A 80 6.87 15.67 13.17
CA ASN A 80 5.66 16.49 13.14
C ASN A 80 5.01 16.54 11.76
N LEU A 81 5.59 15.89 10.75
CA LEU A 81 5.03 15.84 9.40
C LEU A 81 4.58 14.42 9.01
N LYS A 82 3.55 14.35 8.17
CA LYS A 82 2.95 13.09 7.69
C LYS A 82 3.77 12.38 6.61
N TYR A 83 4.80 13.01 6.02
CA TYR A 83 5.68 12.37 5.03
C TYR A 83 6.38 11.13 5.60
N LYS A 84 6.68 11.13 6.91
CA LYS A 84 7.24 9.98 7.63
C LYS A 84 6.41 8.71 7.44
N TYR A 85 5.08 8.83 7.34
CA TYR A 85 4.18 7.68 7.18
C TYR A 85 4.36 6.99 5.83
N LEU A 86 4.56 7.76 4.77
CA LEU A 86 4.85 7.24 3.43
C LEU A 86 6.24 6.59 3.39
N ASN A 87 7.23 7.24 4.02
CA ASN A 87 8.59 6.69 4.12
C ASN A 87 8.64 5.36 4.88
N GLN A 88 7.93 5.26 6.02
CA GLN A 88 7.87 4.03 6.79
C GLN A 88 7.17 2.90 6.04
N PHE A 89 6.09 3.21 5.31
CA PHE A 89 5.41 2.22 4.49
C PHE A 89 6.32 1.71 3.36
N ASP A 90 7.08 2.60 2.72
CA ASP A 90 8.04 2.20 1.68
C ASP A 90 9.12 1.27 2.23
N LYS A 91 9.68 1.61 3.39
CA LYS A 91 10.64 0.76 4.10
C LYS A 91 10.04 -0.61 4.43
N ALA A 92 8.81 -0.66 4.91
CA ALA A 92 8.11 -1.91 5.21
C ALA A 92 7.85 -2.75 3.95
N MET A 93 7.51 -2.11 2.83
CA MET A 93 7.33 -2.76 1.53
C MET A 93 8.64 -3.40 1.04
N MET A 94 9.76 -2.69 1.15
CA MET A 94 11.09 -3.23 0.82
C MET A 94 11.51 -4.38 1.75
N HIS A 95 11.19 -4.31 3.04
CA HIS A 95 11.43 -5.42 3.97
C HIS A 95 10.55 -6.64 3.68
N LEU A 96 9.29 -6.43 3.28
CA LEU A 96 8.40 -7.50 2.85
C LEU A 96 8.98 -8.23 1.64
N GLU A 97 9.45 -7.50 0.63
CA GLU A 97 10.15 -8.08 -0.51
C GLU A 97 11.35 -8.88 -0.02
N LYS A 98 12.25 -8.26 0.75
CA LYS A 98 13.51 -8.90 1.19
C LYS A 98 13.24 -10.23 1.92
N LYS A 99 12.14 -10.30 2.67
CA LYS A 99 11.75 -11.48 3.44
C LYS A 99 11.16 -12.58 2.54
N TYR A 100 10.30 -12.22 1.59
CA TYR A 100 9.52 -13.19 0.83
C TYR A 100 10.04 -13.46 -0.59
N ASN A 101 10.95 -12.61 -1.09
CA ASN A 101 11.55 -12.63 -2.41
C ASN A 101 10.50 -12.82 -3.52
N PHE A 102 9.42 -12.04 -3.45
CA PHE A 102 8.27 -12.24 -4.34
C PHE A 102 8.50 -11.62 -5.73
N LEU A 103 9.42 -10.68 -5.88
CA LEU A 103 9.71 -10.05 -7.16
C LEU A 103 10.30 -11.04 -8.16
N SER A 104 11.26 -11.87 -7.73
CA SER A 104 11.90 -12.87 -8.59
C SER A 104 11.08 -14.15 -8.76
N HIS A 105 9.86 -14.24 -8.20
CA HIS A 105 9.05 -15.44 -8.25
C HIS A 105 8.17 -15.48 -9.50
N GLY A 106 8.22 -16.59 -10.25
CA GLY A 106 7.52 -16.70 -11.54
C GLY A 106 5.99 -16.82 -11.45
N GLN A 107 5.45 -17.27 -10.31
CA GLN A 107 4.00 -17.37 -10.12
C GLN A 107 3.35 -16.04 -9.69
N ASN A 108 2.33 -15.65 -10.46
CA ASN A 108 1.37 -14.60 -10.15
C ASN A 108 -0.03 -15.03 -10.62
N TYR A 109 -1.06 -14.87 -9.78
CA TYR A 109 -2.44 -15.17 -10.17
C TYR A 109 -3.41 -14.14 -9.61
N ILE A 110 -4.11 -13.42 -10.49
CA ILE A 110 -5.15 -12.45 -10.10
C ILE A 110 -6.47 -13.20 -9.91
N SER A 111 -6.84 -13.46 -8.66
CA SER A 111 -8.11 -14.13 -8.33
C SER A 111 -9.30 -13.18 -8.45
N ARG A 112 -9.13 -11.89 -8.12
CA ARG A 112 -10.23 -10.92 -8.14
C ARG A 112 -9.82 -9.59 -8.77
N LYS A 113 -10.71 -9.07 -9.62
CA LYS A 113 -10.67 -7.73 -10.24
C LYS A 113 -12.09 -7.17 -10.36
N HIS A 114 -12.71 -6.94 -9.20
CA HIS A 114 -14.14 -6.69 -9.11
C HIS A 114 -14.47 -5.19 -9.31
N GLN A 115 -15.18 -4.88 -10.39
CA GLN A 115 -15.45 -3.49 -10.81
C GLN A 115 -16.42 -2.75 -9.90
N GLY A 116 -17.46 -3.41 -9.37
CA GLY A 116 -18.41 -2.78 -8.45
C GLY A 116 -17.73 -2.38 -7.15
N ASP A 117 -17.30 -3.40 -6.42
CA ASP A 117 -16.59 -3.27 -5.13
C ASP A 117 -15.23 -2.57 -5.19
N LYS A 118 -14.64 -2.39 -6.38
CA LYS A 118 -13.29 -1.81 -6.57
C LYS A 118 -12.20 -2.60 -5.83
N LEU A 119 -12.32 -3.93 -5.84
CA LEU A 119 -11.39 -4.84 -5.17
C LEU A 119 -10.46 -5.52 -6.16
N VAL A 120 -9.18 -5.62 -5.78
CA VAL A 120 -8.18 -6.43 -6.47
C VAL A 120 -7.56 -7.41 -5.48
N VAL A 121 -7.52 -8.69 -5.82
CA VAL A 121 -6.87 -9.74 -5.04
C VAL A 121 -6.01 -10.60 -5.94
N PHE A 122 -4.79 -10.88 -5.51
CA PHE A 122 -3.88 -11.76 -6.24
C PHE A 122 -2.92 -12.53 -5.32
N ASP A 123 -2.50 -13.70 -5.79
CA ASP A 123 -1.48 -14.53 -5.16
C ASP A 123 -0.10 -14.22 -5.74
N ARG A 124 0.94 -14.22 -4.89
CA ARG A 124 2.34 -14.16 -5.34
C ARG A 124 3.24 -15.01 -4.45
N ALA A 125 4.30 -15.56 -5.05
CA ALA A 125 5.33 -16.32 -4.35
C ALA A 125 4.86 -17.56 -3.55
N ASP A 126 3.75 -18.17 -3.97
CA ASP A 126 3.15 -19.36 -3.35
C ASP A 126 2.88 -19.26 -1.84
N LYS A 127 2.84 -18.05 -1.30
CA LYS A 127 2.65 -17.81 0.13
C LYS A 127 1.97 -16.49 0.44
N LEU A 128 2.00 -15.53 -0.47
CA LEU A 128 1.42 -14.21 -0.26
C LEU A 128 0.10 -14.06 -0.98
N VAL A 129 -0.87 -13.45 -0.30
CA VAL A 129 -2.14 -13.01 -0.87
C VAL A 129 -2.22 -11.50 -0.64
N PHE A 130 -2.26 -10.75 -1.74
CA PHE A 130 -2.40 -9.30 -1.69
C PHE A 130 -3.86 -8.93 -1.86
N VAL A 131 -4.36 -8.05 -1.00
CA VAL A 131 -5.76 -7.59 -0.98
C VAL A 131 -5.78 -6.07 -1.05
N PHE A 132 -6.49 -5.51 -2.03
CA PHE A 132 -6.63 -4.07 -2.23
C PHE A 132 -8.09 -3.67 -2.34
N ASN A 133 -8.51 -2.67 -1.55
CA ASN A 133 -9.81 -2.02 -1.66
C ASN A 133 -9.65 -0.57 -2.10
N PHE A 134 -9.87 -0.33 -3.40
CA PHE A 134 -9.86 1.00 -3.98
C PHE A 134 -11.21 1.73 -3.87
N HIS A 135 -12.22 1.13 -3.21
CA HIS A 135 -13.50 1.81 -3.04
C HIS A 135 -13.30 3.07 -2.21
N PRO A 136 -13.87 4.22 -2.63
CA PRO A 136 -13.64 5.46 -1.93
C PRO A 136 -14.18 5.42 -0.48
N ASN A 137 -15.30 4.72 -0.26
CA ASN A 137 -16.07 4.81 0.98
C ASN A 137 -16.56 3.46 1.56
N ASN A 138 -16.49 2.35 0.80
CA ASN A 138 -17.13 1.10 1.22
C ASN A 138 -16.09 0.20 1.86
N SER A 139 -16.40 -0.24 3.07
CA SER A 139 -15.66 -1.26 3.78
C SER A 139 -16.46 -2.54 3.75
N TYR A 140 -15.78 -3.67 3.64
CA TYR A 140 -16.42 -4.97 3.48
C TYR A 140 -16.08 -5.85 4.67
N THR A 141 -17.08 -6.25 5.45
CA THR A 141 -16.95 -7.29 6.49
C THR A 141 -17.22 -8.65 5.85
N ASP A 142 -16.60 -9.70 6.40
CA ASP A 142 -16.81 -11.08 5.96
C ASP A 142 -16.69 -11.27 4.43
N TYR A 143 -15.76 -10.54 3.81
CA TYR A 143 -15.58 -10.58 2.37
C TYR A 143 -14.81 -11.85 1.98
N LYS A 144 -15.41 -12.66 1.12
CA LYS A 144 -14.83 -13.92 0.66
C LYS A 144 -13.80 -13.68 -0.45
N ILE A 145 -12.58 -14.16 -0.23
CA ILE A 145 -11.52 -14.16 -1.24
C ILE A 145 -11.03 -15.58 -1.52
N GLY A 146 -10.67 -15.88 -2.76
CA GLY A 146 -10.08 -17.16 -3.14
C GLY A 146 -8.58 -17.20 -2.82
N VAL A 147 -8.11 -18.35 -2.33
CA VAL A 147 -6.69 -18.65 -2.05
C VAL A 147 -6.34 -20.08 -2.47
N ASN A 148 -5.12 -20.32 -2.94
CA ASN A 148 -4.77 -21.62 -3.53
C ASN A 148 -4.38 -22.69 -2.54
N ILE A 149 -3.61 -22.28 -1.52
CA ILE A 149 -2.94 -23.19 -0.60
C ILE A 149 -3.72 -23.15 0.70
N PRO A 150 -4.28 -24.29 1.15
CA PRO A 150 -4.98 -24.36 2.42
C PRO A 150 -4.02 -24.11 3.59
N GLY A 151 -4.56 -23.59 4.67
CA GLY A 151 -3.83 -23.41 5.93
C GLY A 151 -4.30 -22.19 6.70
N LYS A 152 -3.35 -21.61 7.43
CA LYS A 152 -3.53 -20.42 8.24
C LYS A 152 -2.72 -19.27 7.66
N TYR A 153 -3.30 -18.09 7.61
CA TYR A 153 -2.66 -16.89 7.11
C TYR A 153 -2.63 -15.80 8.18
N LYS A 154 -1.61 -14.94 8.13
CA LYS A 154 -1.43 -13.78 9.00
C LYS A 154 -1.15 -12.54 8.18
N ILE A 155 -1.57 -11.38 8.68
CA ILE A 155 -1.19 -10.08 8.11
C ILE A 155 0.32 -9.90 8.30
N VAL A 156 1.02 -9.59 7.20
CA VAL A 156 2.47 -9.32 7.19
C VAL A 156 2.82 -7.92 6.69
N LEU A 157 1.85 -7.23 6.09
CA LEU A 157 1.89 -5.81 5.81
C LEU A 157 0.45 -5.29 5.79
N ASP A 158 0.20 -4.16 6.43
CA ASP A 158 -1.11 -3.52 6.48
C ASP A 158 -0.93 -2.01 6.30
N SER A 159 -1.39 -1.48 5.18
CA SER A 159 -1.30 -0.04 4.91
C SER A 159 -2.20 0.81 5.84
N ASP A 160 -3.18 0.22 6.52
CA ASP A 160 -4.04 0.91 7.49
C ASP A 160 -3.41 0.99 8.89
N ALA A 161 -2.21 0.45 9.10
CA ALA A 161 -1.51 0.54 10.37
C ALA A 161 -1.16 1.99 10.74
N GLU A 162 -1.09 2.26 12.04
CA GLU A 162 -0.92 3.61 12.61
C GLU A 162 0.44 4.22 12.25
N GLU A 163 1.50 3.41 12.22
CA GLU A 163 2.85 3.79 11.80
C GLU A 163 2.95 4.22 10.33
N PHE A 164 1.93 3.89 9.53
CA PHE A 164 1.79 4.31 8.14
C PHE A 164 0.70 5.38 7.96
N GLY A 165 0.21 5.98 9.04
CA GLY A 165 -0.82 7.01 9.02
C GLY A 165 -2.20 6.49 8.59
N GLY A 166 -2.48 5.21 8.83
CA GLY A 166 -3.81 4.63 8.67
C GLY A 166 -4.65 4.71 9.94
N HIS A 167 -5.80 4.04 9.94
CA HIS A 167 -6.79 4.11 11.02
C HIS A 167 -6.75 2.93 12.00
N LYS A 168 -5.79 2.01 11.86
CA LYS A 168 -5.57 0.85 12.75
C LYS A 168 -6.83 -0.01 12.92
N ARG A 169 -7.54 -0.27 11.82
CA ARG A 169 -8.83 -1.00 11.85
C ARG A 169 -8.70 -2.52 11.82
N LEU A 170 -7.51 -3.05 11.52
CA LEU A 170 -7.24 -4.49 11.47
C LEU A 170 -6.50 -4.95 12.73
N ASP A 171 -6.94 -6.05 13.32
CA ASP A 171 -6.21 -6.73 14.40
C ASP A 171 -5.20 -7.72 13.81
N HIS A 172 -3.91 -7.41 13.95
CA HIS A 172 -2.81 -8.24 13.44
C HIS A 172 -2.67 -9.59 14.18
N ASN A 173 -3.35 -9.78 15.31
CA ASN A 173 -3.41 -11.07 16.00
C ASN A 173 -4.42 -12.05 15.38
N THR A 174 -5.26 -11.59 14.45
CA THR A 174 -6.25 -12.44 13.77
C THR A 174 -5.60 -13.60 13.02
N ASP A 175 -6.09 -14.81 13.22
CA ASP A 175 -5.76 -15.97 12.39
C ASP A 175 -6.79 -16.11 11.27
N PHE A 176 -6.33 -16.10 10.01
CA PHE A 176 -7.20 -16.31 8.84
C PHE A 176 -7.10 -17.76 8.39
N PHE A 177 -8.12 -18.56 8.68
CA PHE A 177 -8.17 -19.98 8.29
C PHE A 177 -8.87 -20.17 6.94
N THR A 178 -8.31 -21.03 6.11
CA THR A 178 -8.95 -21.38 4.83
C THR A 178 -10.05 -22.41 5.01
N ALA A 179 -11.16 -22.23 4.28
CA ALA A 179 -12.19 -23.24 4.11
C ALA A 179 -11.98 -24.02 2.79
N ASN A 180 -12.34 -25.31 2.78
CA ASN A 180 -12.40 -26.13 1.58
C ASN A 180 -13.63 -25.79 0.73
N ASP A 181 -13.64 -24.57 0.21
CA ASP A 181 -14.75 -23.94 -0.49
C ASP A 181 -14.17 -23.12 -1.64
N PRO A 182 -14.10 -23.71 -2.85
CA PRO A 182 -13.50 -23.07 -4.02
C PRO A 182 -14.17 -21.73 -4.36
N TRP A 183 -13.35 -20.72 -4.61
CA TRP A 183 -13.82 -19.36 -4.92
C TRP A 183 -12.83 -18.67 -5.85
N ASP A 184 -13.30 -17.82 -6.77
CA ASP A 184 -12.44 -17.03 -7.68
C ASP A 184 -11.37 -17.88 -8.42
N ASN A 185 -11.76 -19.08 -8.88
CA ASN A 185 -10.88 -20.08 -9.52
C ASN A 185 -9.68 -20.52 -8.65
N ARG A 186 -9.83 -20.47 -7.33
CA ARG A 186 -8.87 -21.01 -6.35
C ARG A 186 -9.47 -22.21 -5.64
N ARG A 187 -8.59 -23.05 -5.08
CA ARG A 187 -8.97 -24.32 -4.44
C ARG A 187 -9.67 -24.12 -3.09
N CYS A 188 -9.36 -23.02 -2.40
CA CYS A 188 -9.88 -22.70 -1.08
C CYS A 188 -10.32 -21.23 -1.03
N SER A 189 -10.92 -20.82 0.08
CA SER A 189 -11.27 -19.43 0.34
C SER A 189 -11.07 -19.06 1.81
N LEU A 190 -11.04 -17.77 2.09
CA LEU A 190 -11.03 -17.22 3.45
C LEU A 190 -11.90 -15.95 3.50
N MET A 191 -12.34 -15.60 4.70
CA MET A 191 -13.12 -14.39 4.97
C MET A 191 -12.22 -13.30 5.56
N VAL A 192 -12.33 -12.07 5.06
CA VAL A 192 -11.54 -10.93 5.53
C VAL A 192 -12.42 -9.71 5.76
N TYR A 193 -12.02 -8.88 6.72
CA TYR A 193 -12.47 -7.50 6.81
C TYR A 193 -11.55 -6.62 5.96
N ILE A 194 -12.13 -5.85 5.03
CA ILE A 194 -11.39 -5.02 4.05
C ILE A 194 -11.90 -3.58 4.10
N PRO A 195 -11.28 -2.69 4.91
CA PRO A 195 -11.68 -1.29 4.98
C PRO A 195 -11.47 -0.53 3.67
N CYS A 196 -12.23 0.54 3.44
CA CYS A 196 -12.07 1.39 2.25
C CYS A 196 -10.67 2.01 2.17
N ARG A 197 -10.13 2.10 0.94
CA ARG A 197 -8.79 2.65 0.64
C ARG A 197 -7.68 2.01 1.47
N THR A 198 -7.69 0.68 1.55
CA THR A 198 -6.63 -0.08 2.22
C THR A 198 -6.05 -1.13 1.29
N ALA A 199 -4.80 -1.46 1.55
CA ALA A 199 -4.15 -2.67 1.09
C ALA A 199 -3.52 -3.41 2.27
N PHE A 200 -3.61 -4.73 2.26
CA PHE A 200 -2.86 -5.58 3.18
C PHE A 200 -2.39 -6.84 2.46
N VAL A 201 -1.34 -7.45 3.00
CA VAL A 201 -0.73 -8.67 2.50
C VAL A 201 -0.83 -9.71 3.58
N LEU A 202 -1.41 -10.85 3.22
CA LEU A 202 -1.44 -12.05 4.05
C LEU A 202 -0.30 -12.97 3.64
N ALA A 203 0.38 -13.58 4.61
CA ALA A 203 1.30 -14.68 4.37
C ALA A 203 0.78 -15.97 5.00
N LYS A 204 0.90 -17.09 4.29
CA LYS A 204 0.69 -18.41 4.88
C LYS A 204 1.68 -18.62 6.03
N VAL A 205 1.18 -19.08 7.16
CA VAL A 205 1.97 -19.56 8.30
C VAL A 205 2.31 -21.03 8.04
N ASP A 206 3.55 -21.41 8.32
CA ASP A 206 3.98 -22.82 8.28
C ASP A 206 3.41 -23.61 9.46
#